data_AF-A0A7W1RWX2-F1
#
_entry.id   AF-A0A7W1RWX2-F1
#
_cell.length_a   1.000
_cell.length_b   1.000
_cell.length_c   1.000
_cell.angle_alpha   90.00
_cell.angle_beta   90.00
_cell.angle_gamma   90.00
#
_symmetry.space_group_name_H-M   'P 1'
#
loop_
_entity.id
_entity.type
_entity.pdbx_description
1 polymer ?
#
loop_
_entity_poly.entity_id
_entity_poly.type
_entity_poly.pdbx_seq_one_letter_code
_entity_poly.pdbx_strand_id
1 'polypeptide(L)'
;KTTPAAREHVLRWQGSAPYFDLVLWRDGKRILDSWPTEPQLQLPTSWTYAGKQYRLTPGTYLWFVYPGIGQRARSHYGPLAASGSLTIG
;
A
#
# COMPACT_ATOMS: atom_id res chain seq x y z
N LYS A 1 -26.98 1.51 7.84
CA LYS A 1 -26.00 1.01 8.84
C LYS A 1 -24.64 0.97 8.13
N THR A 2 -23.88 2.05 8.17
CA THR A 2 -22.58 2.11 7.48
C THR A 2 -21.57 1.43 8.40
N THR A 3 -21.06 0.27 8.00
CA THR A 3 -20.21 -0.59 8.81
C THR A 3 -18.91 0.15 9.21
N PRO A 4 -18.52 0.16 10.51
CA PRO A 4 -17.30 0.83 10.98
C PRO A 4 -15.98 0.33 10.37
N ALA A 5 -15.98 -0.86 9.76
CA ALA A 5 -14.80 -1.55 9.22
C ALA A 5 -14.04 -0.78 8.12
N ALA A 6 -14.69 0.17 7.44
CA ALA A 6 -14.05 0.92 6.34
C ALA A 6 -12.91 1.85 6.80
N ARG A 7 -12.71 2.05 8.11
CA ARG A 7 -11.64 2.91 8.66
C ARG A 7 -10.45 2.13 9.25
N GLU A 8 -10.54 0.80 9.34
CA GLU A 8 -9.61 0.00 10.17
C GLU A 8 -8.31 -0.39 9.47
N HIS A 9 -8.20 -0.19 8.14
CA HIS A 9 -7.05 -0.64 7.36
C HIS A 9 -6.44 0.47 6.48
N VAL A 10 -6.34 1.68 7.03
CA VAL A 10 -5.65 2.80 6.39
C VAL A 10 -4.17 2.77 6.76
N LEU A 11 -3.31 2.70 5.75
CA LEU A 11 -1.89 2.97 5.89
C LEU A 11 -1.67 4.48 5.80
N ARG A 12 -0.89 5.05 6.73
CA ARG A 12 -0.59 6.48 6.78
C ARG A 12 0.92 6.67 6.96
N TRP A 13 1.46 7.68 6.30
CA TRP A 13 2.85 8.08 6.45
C TRP A 13 2.96 9.60 6.31
N GLN A 14 4.18 10.12 6.36
CA GLN A 14 4.46 11.54 6.12
C GLN A 14 5.29 11.69 4.85
N GLY A 15 5.09 12.79 4.13
CA GLY A 15 5.85 13.12 2.93
C GLY A 15 5.03 13.88 1.91
N SER A 16 5.72 14.52 0.96
CA SER A 16 5.12 15.20 -0.18
C SER A 16 5.84 14.75 -1.45
N ALA A 17 5.07 14.25 -2.41
CA ALA A 17 5.53 13.79 -3.71
C ALA A 17 4.34 13.85 -4.69
N PRO A 18 4.57 13.93 -6.01
CA PRO A 18 3.47 13.91 -6.99
C PRO A 18 2.66 12.60 -6.93
N TYR A 19 3.30 11.52 -6.53
CA TYR A 19 2.71 10.23 -6.20
C TYR A 19 3.71 9.41 -5.38
N PHE A 20 3.25 8.31 -4.81
CA PHE A 20 4.09 7.34 -4.12
C PHE A 20 4.05 5.99 -4.84
N ASP A 21 5.04 5.15 -4.60
CA ASP A 21 4.96 3.70 -4.82
C ASP A 21 4.77 3.06 -3.46
N LEU A 22 3.58 2.51 -3.22
CA LEU A 22 3.27 1.74 -2.03
C LEU A 22 3.19 0.27 -2.40
N VAL A 23 4.02 -0.53 -1.74
CA VAL A 23 4.12 -1.96 -2.00
C VAL A 23 3.81 -2.76 -0.75
N LEU A 24 2.90 -3.72 -0.87
CA LEU A 24 2.47 -4.59 0.21
C LEU A 24 3.11 -5.96 0.07
N TRP A 25 3.59 -6.48 1.19
CA TRP A 25 4.20 -7.80 1.29
C TRP A 25 3.49 -8.63 2.35
N ARG A 26 3.42 -9.94 2.10
CA ARG A 26 2.95 -10.94 3.06
C ARG A 26 3.72 -12.23 2.84
N ASP A 27 4.16 -12.88 3.92
CA ASP A 27 4.86 -14.17 3.88
C ASP A 27 6.03 -14.18 2.88
N GLY A 28 6.82 -13.09 2.88
CA GLY A 28 7.97 -12.93 1.99
C GLY A 28 7.62 -12.70 0.51
N LYS A 29 6.36 -12.40 0.17
CA LYS A 29 5.91 -12.15 -1.21
C LYS A 29 5.31 -10.75 -1.33
N ARG A 30 5.68 -10.03 -2.38
CA ARG A 30 4.97 -8.81 -2.82
C ARG A 30 3.62 -9.20 -3.40
N ILE A 31 2.56 -8.56 -2.92
CA ILE A 31 1.18 -8.93 -3.27
C ILE A 31 0.33 -7.75 -3.73
N LEU A 32 0.82 -6.51 -3.65
CA LEU A 32 0.14 -5.32 -4.15
C LEU A 32 1.17 -4.23 -4.42
N ASP A 33 1.02 -3.55 -5.55
CA ASP A 33 1.65 -2.27 -5.83
C ASP A 33 0.52 -1.24 -6.05
N SER A 34 0.66 -0.05 -5.49
CA SER A 34 -0.31 1.03 -5.61
C SER A 34 0.39 2.38 -5.69
N TRP A 35 -0.22 3.31 -6.43
CA TRP A 35 0.35 4.64 -6.65
C TRP A 35 -0.55 5.77 -6.14
N PRO A 36 -0.73 5.90 -4.82
CA PRO A 36 -1.52 6.97 -4.25
C PRO A 36 -0.81 8.32 -4.45
N THR A 37 -1.60 9.38 -4.62
CA THR A 37 -1.11 10.77 -4.66
C THR A 37 -1.09 11.43 -3.28
N GLU A 38 -1.82 10.85 -2.33
CA GLU A 38 -1.89 11.30 -0.94
C GLU A 38 -1.00 10.41 -0.04
N PRO A 39 -0.51 10.92 1.11
CA PRO A 39 0.30 10.14 2.05
C PRO A 39 -0.54 9.16 2.91
N GLN A 40 -1.56 8.56 2.29
CA GLN A 40 -2.43 7.55 2.88
C GLN A 40 -2.95 6.58 1.81
N LEU A 41 -3.18 5.33 2.21
CA LEU A 41 -3.86 4.34 1.37
C LEU A 41 -4.82 3.51 2.23
N GLN A 42 -6.11 3.56 1.90
CA GLN A 42 -7.06 2.57 2.40
C GLN A 42 -6.83 1.25 1.66
N LEU A 43 -6.46 0.19 2.37
CA LEU A 43 -6.30 -1.11 1.75
C LEU A 43 -7.65 -1.64 1.25
N PRO A 44 -7.74 -2.11 -0.01
CA PRO A 44 -8.93 -2.78 -0.50
C PRO A 44 -9.08 -4.12 0.20
N THR A 45 -10.32 -4.57 0.40
CA THR A 45 -10.60 -5.89 1.00
C THR A 45 -10.27 -7.04 0.04
N SER A 46 -10.21 -6.78 -1.26
CA SER A 46 -9.78 -7.72 -2.30
C SER A 46 -9.17 -7.00 -3.49
N TRP A 47 -8.19 -7.61 -4.14
CA TRP A 47 -7.53 -7.03 -5.32
C TRP A 47 -6.91 -8.13 -6.19
N THR A 48 -6.47 -7.75 -7.38
CA THR A 48 -5.69 -8.63 -8.27
C THR A 48 -4.28 -8.09 -8.40
N TYR A 49 -3.29 -8.96 -8.27
CA TYR A 49 -1.88 -8.61 -8.45
C TYR A 49 -1.16 -9.74 -9.19
N ALA A 50 -0.37 -9.39 -10.20
CA ALA A 50 0.34 -10.34 -11.05
C ALA A 50 -0.56 -11.50 -11.55
N GLY A 51 -1.80 -11.20 -11.94
CA GLY A 51 -2.77 -12.18 -12.45
C GLY A 51 -3.45 -13.06 -11.39
N LYS A 52 -3.12 -12.88 -10.10
CA LYS A 52 -3.72 -13.65 -8.99
C LYS A 52 -4.64 -12.76 -8.15
N GLN A 53 -5.77 -13.33 -7.72
CA GLN A 53 -6.67 -12.69 -6.76
C GLN A 53 -6.15 -12.84 -5.33
N TYR A 54 -6.20 -11.74 -4.59
CA TYR A 54 -5.85 -11.63 -3.19
C TYR A 54 -7.01 -11.03 -2.38
N ARG A 55 -7.03 -11.33 -1.09
CA ARG A 55 -7.98 -10.81 -0.12
C ARG A 55 -7.22 -10.34 1.11
N LEU A 56 -7.70 -9.27 1.73
CA LEU A 56 -7.25 -8.88 3.06
C LEU A 56 -7.82 -9.88 4.06
N THR A 57 -7.00 -10.82 4.49
CA THR A 57 -7.35 -11.82 5.50
C THR A 57 -6.48 -11.63 6.75
N PRO A 58 -6.85 -12.24 7.90
CA PRO A 58 -6.02 -12.23 9.10
C PRO A 58 -4.57 -12.63 8.81
N GLY A 59 -3.65 -11.94 9.48
CA GLY A 59 -2.21 -12.06 9.27
C GLY A 59 -1.46 -10.74 9.36
N THR A 60 -0.14 -10.80 9.18
CA THR A 60 0.74 -9.64 9.18
C THR A 60 1.14 -9.27 7.76
N TYR A 61 1.05 -7.99 7.44
CA TYR A 61 1.45 -7.41 6.17
C TYR A 61 2.55 -6.38 6.42
N LEU A 62 3.60 -6.40 5.60
CA LEU A 62 4.61 -5.37 5.58
C LEU A 62 4.32 -4.40 4.44
N TRP A 63 4.50 -3.11 4.67
CA TRP A 63 4.31 -2.10 3.65
C TRP A 63 5.53 -1.19 3.58
N PHE A 64 5.85 -0.75 2.37
CA PHE A 64 6.97 0.14 2.08
C PHE A 64 6.50 1.22 1.11
N VAL A 65 7.00 2.43 1.30
CA VAL A 65 6.61 3.61 0.52
C VAL A 65 7.85 4.31 -0.02
N TYR A 66 7.84 4.58 -1.31
CA TYR A 66 8.87 5.35 -2.01
C TYR A 66 8.23 6.55 -2.72
N PRO A 67 8.82 7.75 -2.67
CA PRO A 67 8.29 8.91 -3.36
C PRO A 67 8.57 8.81 -4.87
N GLY A 68 7.56 9.05 -5.70
CA GLY A 68 7.69 9.05 -7.15
C GLY A 68 8.42 10.28 -7.67
N ILE A 69 9.29 10.09 -8.68
CA ILE A 69 10.05 11.15 -9.32
C ILE A 69 9.61 11.25 -10.79
N GLY A 70 9.09 12.42 -11.19
CA GLY A 70 8.67 12.68 -12.56
C GLY A 70 7.35 11.99 -12.93
N GLN A 71 7.27 11.38 -14.12
CA GLN A 71 6.06 10.69 -14.57
C GLN A 71 6.04 9.23 -14.07
N ARG A 72 4.89 8.77 -13.57
CA ARG A 72 4.69 7.40 -13.08
C ARG A 72 5.15 6.31 -14.05
N ALA A 73 4.93 6.49 -15.35
CA ALA A 73 5.31 5.52 -16.38
C ALA A 73 6.83 5.26 -16.47
N ARG A 74 7.66 6.12 -15.88
CA ARG A 74 9.12 5.93 -15.83
C ARG A 74 9.57 5.06 -14.66
N SER A 75 8.69 4.74 -13.72
CA SER A 75 8.98 3.91 -12.53
C SER A 75 10.26 4.32 -11.80
N HIS A 76 10.48 5.63 -11.70
CA HIS A 76 11.62 6.20 -10.99
C HIS A 76 11.17 6.69 -9.62
N TYR A 77 11.84 6.23 -8.56
CA TYR A 77 11.45 6.46 -7.18
C TYR A 77 12.66 6.90 -6.35
N GLY A 78 12.40 7.72 -5.35
CA GLY A 78 13.40 8.16 -4.37
C GLY A 78 13.69 7.10 -3.30
N PRO A 79 14.42 7.46 -2.23
CA PRO A 79 14.71 6.57 -1.13
C PRO A 79 13.43 6.16 -0.37
N LEU A 80 13.52 5.10 0.43
CA LEU A 80 12.42 4.65 1.29
C LEU A 80 11.95 5.82 2.19
N ALA A 81 10.71 6.25 2.00
CA ALA A 81 10.10 7.33 2.76
C ALA A 81 9.45 6.83 4.05
N ALA A 82 8.82 5.65 3.99
CA ALA A 82 8.17 5.04 5.15
C ALA A 82 8.04 3.53 4.99
N SER A 83 7.96 2.84 6.11
CA SER A 83 7.63 1.41 6.16
C SER A 83 6.94 1.08 7.46
N GLY A 84 6.21 -0.03 7.48
CA GLY A 84 5.63 -0.55 8.71
C GLY A 84 4.98 -1.90 8.52
N SER A 85 4.29 -2.35 9.57
CA SER A 85 3.47 -3.55 9.56
C SER A 85 2.01 -3.22 9.86
N LEU A 86 1.09 -3.92 9.22
CA LEU A 86 -0.33 -3.93 9.56
C LEU A 86 -0.72 -5.37 9.93
N THR A 87 -1.29 -5.53 11.12
CA THR A 87 -1.83 -6.81 11.58
C THR A 87 -3.35 -6.79 11.46
N ILE A 88 -3.89 -7.79 10.79
CA ILE A 88 -5.33 -8.05 10.68
C ILE A 88 -5.66 -9.23 11.58
N GLY A 89 -6.63 -9.04 12.49
CA GLY A 89 -7.16 -10.06 13.40
C GLY A 89 -8.40 -10.75 12.88
#